data_AF-A0A8S4GZH8-F1
#
_entry.id   AF-A0A8S4GZH8-F1
#
_cell.length_a   1.000
_cell.length_b   1.000
_cell.length_c   1.000
_cell.angle_alpha   90.00
_cell.angle_beta   90.00
_cell.angle_gamma   90.00
#
_symmetry.space_group_name_H-M   'P 1'
#
loop_
_entity.id
_entity.type
_entity.pdbx_description
1 polymer ?
#
loop_
_entity_poly.entity_id
_entity_poly.type
_entity_poly.pdbx_seq_one_letter_code
_entity_poly.pdbx_strand_id
1 'polypeptide(L)'
;MPGAHSPKPKLQIVAVVIASLFLALLLVPHISQSYRSSAMADFRALTVKYVAAFNGKDLQGCMDLFEPALELTDPSGTYKGVDAVQGLVSSLFDSAGDNFAFKARNVYVDDKTKTSLIEFTLKLGDKDLQGVDVIEWSDAGKMTTLRAYVY
;
A
#
# COMPACT_ATOMS: atom_id res chain seq x y z
N MET A 1 2.41 20.73 -62.50
CA MET A 1 1.48 20.31 -61.44
C MET A 1 2.18 20.48 -60.09
N PRO A 2 1.54 21.11 -59.08
CA PRO A 2 2.17 21.40 -57.81
C PRO A 2 2.04 20.19 -56.86
N GLY A 3 3.16 19.68 -56.37
CA GLY A 3 3.21 18.78 -55.22
C GLY A 3 3.78 19.55 -54.04
N ALA A 4 2.90 20.14 -53.24
CA ALA A 4 3.25 20.72 -51.96
C ALA A 4 3.36 19.60 -50.91
N HIS A 5 4.49 19.48 -50.21
CA HIS A 5 4.46 19.26 -48.77
C HIS A 5 5.76 19.69 -48.08
N SER A 6 5.53 20.54 -47.08
CA SER A 6 6.45 21.27 -46.24
C SER A 6 7.24 20.36 -45.27
N PRO A 7 8.26 20.89 -44.58
CA PRO A 7 9.39 20.12 -44.06
C PRO A 7 9.07 19.45 -42.72
N LYS A 8 9.61 18.25 -42.51
CA LYS A 8 9.86 17.71 -41.16
C LYS A 8 11.34 17.93 -40.87
N PRO A 9 11.69 18.68 -39.81
CA PRO A 9 12.24 17.98 -38.64
C PRO A 9 12.04 18.74 -37.32
N LYS A 10 11.72 18.08 -36.19
CA LYS A 10 12.16 18.52 -34.84
C LYS A 10 12.14 17.35 -33.84
N LEU A 11 13.08 16.43 -33.99
CA LEU A 11 13.51 15.52 -32.93
C LEU A 11 14.47 16.28 -31.99
N GLN A 12 13.99 17.33 -31.32
CA GLN A 12 14.86 18.24 -30.54
C GLN A 12 14.23 18.80 -29.25
N ILE A 13 13.08 18.29 -28.78
CA ILE A 13 12.39 18.85 -27.61
C ILE A 13 12.34 17.91 -26.39
N VAL A 14 12.58 16.59 -26.54
CA VAL A 14 12.50 15.67 -25.38
C VAL A 14 13.82 15.58 -24.59
N ALA A 15 14.94 15.99 -25.17
CA ALA A 15 16.25 15.94 -24.50
C ALA A 15 16.50 17.07 -23.47
N VAL A 16 15.65 18.10 -23.42
CA VAL A 16 15.88 19.31 -22.59
C VAL A 16 15.25 19.20 -21.19
N VAL A 17 14.30 18.29 -20.96
CA VAL A 17 13.68 18.13 -19.63
C VAL A 17 14.49 17.20 -18.71
N ILE A 18 15.31 16.30 -19.28
CA ILE A 18 16.14 15.37 -18.49
C ILE A 18 17.45 16.02 -18.00
N ALA A 19 17.88 17.14 -18.61
CA ALA A 19 19.13 17.82 -18.24
C ALA A 19 18.98 18.90 -17.15
N SER A 20 17.76 19.33 -16.80
CA SER A 20 17.53 20.42 -15.83
C SER A 20 17.28 19.97 -14.39
N LEU A 21 17.27 18.66 -14.11
CA LEU A 21 17.19 18.14 -12.73
C LEU A 21 18.55 17.83 -12.11
N PHE A 22 19.64 17.88 -12.90
CA PHE A 22 20.99 17.51 -12.45
C PHE A 22 21.87 18.68 -12.01
N LEU A 23 21.41 19.94 -12.09
CA LEU A 23 22.24 21.11 -11.77
C LEU A 23 21.77 21.93 -10.55
N ALA A 24 20.71 21.51 -9.85
CA ALA A 24 20.23 22.17 -8.63
C ALA A 24 20.61 21.46 -7.32
N LEU A 25 21.39 20.37 -7.37
CA LEU A 25 21.77 19.60 -6.16
C LEU A 25 23.24 19.79 -5.70
N LEU A 26 23.99 20.71 -6.29
CA LEU A 26 25.39 20.96 -5.94
C LEU A 26 25.63 22.18 -5.02
N LEU A 27 24.58 22.73 -4.40
CA LEU A 27 24.70 23.89 -3.50
C LEU A 27 23.92 23.73 -2.18
N VAL A 28 23.88 22.52 -1.59
CA VAL A 28 23.47 22.36 -0.20
C VAL A 28 24.70 22.20 0.68
N PRO A 29 24.99 23.14 1.62
CA PRO A 29 26.13 23.03 2.51
C PRO A 29 26.01 21.80 3.42
N HIS A 30 27.17 21.20 3.68
CA HIS A 30 27.37 20.00 4.47
C HIS A 30 26.97 20.25 5.93
N ILE A 31 25.70 20.01 6.28
CA ILE A 31 25.29 19.88 7.67
C ILE A 31 25.65 18.45 8.08
N SER A 32 26.72 18.31 8.85
CA SER A 32 26.98 17.12 9.65
C SER A 32 25.91 17.06 10.76
N GLN A 33 24.77 16.45 10.46
CA GLN A 33 23.77 16.15 11.48
C GLN A 33 23.73 14.64 11.70
N SER A 34 24.21 14.25 12.87
CA SER A 34 23.87 13.00 13.53
C SER A 34 22.34 12.89 13.68
N TYR A 35 21.64 12.50 12.61
CA TYR A 35 20.29 11.96 12.69
C TYR A 35 20.42 10.44 12.69
N ARG A 36 20.72 9.86 13.85
CA ARG A 36 20.04 8.60 14.18
C ARG A 36 18.57 8.99 14.35
N SER A 37 17.85 9.03 13.23
CA SER A 37 16.40 8.98 13.22
C SER A 37 16.02 7.83 14.14
N SER A 38 15.12 8.03 15.11
CA SER A 38 14.30 6.93 15.58
C SER A 38 13.72 6.31 14.31
N ALA A 39 14.22 5.15 13.89
CA ALA A 39 13.97 4.61 12.56
C ALA A 39 12.48 4.67 12.25
N MET A 40 12.07 5.58 11.35
CA MET A 40 10.68 5.65 10.94
C MET A 40 10.29 4.30 10.36
N ALA A 41 9.10 3.82 10.73
CA ALA A 41 8.59 2.56 10.24
C ALA A 41 8.54 2.58 8.70
N ASP A 42 9.05 1.52 8.07
CA ASP A 42 8.91 1.32 6.62
C ASP A 42 7.50 0.77 6.35
N PHE A 43 6.55 1.67 6.09
CA PHE A 43 5.15 1.30 5.87
C PHE A 43 4.96 0.45 4.62
N ARG A 44 5.85 0.55 3.63
CA ARG A 44 5.80 -0.32 2.46
C ARG A 44 6.17 -1.75 2.83
N ALA A 45 7.23 -1.94 3.59
CA ALA A 45 7.62 -3.25 4.09
C ALA A 45 6.53 -3.86 4.99
N LEU A 46 5.92 -3.06 5.87
CA LEU A 46 4.82 -3.50 6.73
C LEU A 46 3.56 -3.88 5.94
N THR A 47 3.22 -3.11 4.90
CA THR A 47 2.10 -3.42 4.01
C THR A 47 2.33 -4.73 3.28
N VAL A 48 3.54 -4.96 2.75
CA VAL A 48 3.90 -6.22 2.10
C VAL A 48 3.87 -7.39 3.08
N LYS A 49 4.32 -7.18 4.33
CA LYS A 49 4.21 -8.17 5.40
C LYS A 49 2.75 -8.53 5.69
N TYR A 50 1.87 -7.54 5.76
CA TYR A 50 0.43 -7.78 5.92
C TYR A 50 -0.15 -8.60 4.76
N VAL A 51 0.14 -8.23 3.51
CA VAL A 51 -0.31 -8.97 2.32
C VAL A 51 0.12 -10.43 2.41
N ALA A 52 1.39 -10.68 2.77
CA ALA A 52 1.92 -12.03 2.90
C ALA A 52 1.24 -12.83 4.02
N ALA A 53 1.07 -12.22 5.21
CA ALA A 53 0.41 -12.86 6.34
C ALA A 53 -1.06 -13.17 6.02
N PHE A 54 -1.79 -12.20 5.48
CA PHE A 54 -3.21 -12.37 5.13
C PHE A 54 -3.40 -13.43 4.04
N ASN A 55 -2.62 -13.38 2.95
CA ASN A 55 -2.68 -14.40 1.90
C ASN A 55 -2.31 -15.81 2.41
N GLY A 56 -1.35 -15.89 3.34
CA GLY A 56 -0.92 -17.14 3.98
C GLY A 56 -1.87 -17.66 5.05
N LYS A 57 -2.99 -16.97 5.32
CA LYS A 57 -3.88 -17.22 6.47
C LYS A 57 -3.13 -17.25 7.82
N ASP A 58 -2.05 -16.49 7.91
CA ASP A 58 -1.27 -16.36 9.13
C ASP A 58 -1.95 -15.34 10.06
N LEU A 59 -2.86 -15.85 10.88
CA LEU A 59 -3.61 -15.02 11.84
C LEU A 59 -2.65 -14.27 12.76
N GLN A 60 -1.64 -14.94 13.32
CA GLN A 60 -0.70 -14.30 14.23
C GLN A 60 0.12 -13.22 13.51
N GLY A 61 0.58 -13.48 12.29
CA GLY A 61 1.28 -12.50 11.47
C GLY A 61 0.44 -11.24 11.17
N CYS A 62 -0.87 -11.39 11.01
CA CYS A 62 -1.81 -10.26 10.92
C CYS A 62 -1.92 -9.53 12.27
N MET A 63 -2.15 -10.26 13.37
CA MET A 63 -2.31 -9.68 14.71
C MET A 63 -1.08 -8.90 15.16
N ASP A 64 0.11 -9.36 14.78
CA ASP A 64 1.38 -8.70 15.05
C ASP A 64 1.50 -7.32 14.39
N LEU A 65 0.61 -6.97 13.45
CA LEU A 65 0.57 -5.67 12.80
C LEU A 65 -0.53 -4.76 13.35
N PHE A 66 -1.45 -5.26 14.17
CA PHE A 66 -2.60 -4.49 14.64
C PHE A 66 -2.28 -3.75 15.94
N GLU A 67 -2.80 -2.52 16.05
CA GLU A 67 -2.89 -1.80 17.32
C GLU A 67 -4.04 -2.38 18.17
N PRO A 68 -3.96 -2.42 19.52
CA PRO A 68 -5.05 -2.93 20.35
C PRO A 68 -6.40 -2.26 20.10
N ALA A 69 -6.39 -0.97 19.73
CA ALA A 69 -7.57 -0.16 19.46
C ALA A 69 -7.88 -0.03 17.94
N LEU A 70 -7.39 -0.94 17.10
CA LEU A 70 -7.67 -0.95 15.66
C LEU A 70 -9.16 -0.85 15.37
N GLU A 71 -9.52 -0.02 14.38
CA GLU A 71 -10.84 0.00 13.77
C GLU A 71 -10.78 -0.55 12.35
N LEU A 72 -11.51 -1.63 12.09
CA LEU A 72 -11.69 -2.19 10.75
C LEU A 72 -13.10 -1.90 10.26
N THR A 73 -13.24 -1.38 9.04
CA THR A 73 -14.53 -1.23 8.37
C THR A 73 -14.51 -1.93 7.02
N ASP A 74 -15.53 -2.74 6.76
CA ASP A 74 -15.78 -3.39 5.48
C ASP A 74 -17.25 -3.13 5.06
N PRO A 75 -17.72 -3.68 3.92
CA PRO A 75 -19.14 -3.54 3.54
C PRO A 75 -20.15 -4.17 4.51
N SER A 76 -19.71 -5.05 5.41
CA SER A 76 -20.54 -5.75 6.40
C SER A 76 -20.72 -4.91 7.68
N GLY A 77 -19.78 -4.02 7.99
CA GLY A 77 -19.88 -3.08 9.12
C GLY A 77 -18.52 -2.62 9.65
N THR A 78 -18.54 -2.09 10.88
CA THR A 78 -17.34 -1.62 11.59
C THR A 78 -17.07 -2.48 12.82
N TYR A 79 -15.82 -2.90 12.98
CA TYR A 79 -15.31 -3.75 14.06
C TYR A 79 -14.24 -2.95 14.82
N LYS A 80 -14.40 -2.86 16.15
CA LYS A 80 -13.54 -2.02 17.00
C LYS A 80 -12.81 -2.87 18.01
N GLY A 81 -11.51 -2.66 18.11
CA GLY A 81 -10.62 -3.39 19.00
C GLY A 81 -10.11 -4.69 18.39
N VAL A 82 -8.90 -5.04 18.78
CA VAL A 82 -8.14 -6.16 18.24
C VAL A 82 -8.87 -7.51 18.34
N ASP A 83 -9.64 -7.75 19.40
CA ASP A 83 -10.40 -9.00 19.60
C ASP A 83 -11.51 -9.18 18.55
N ALA A 84 -12.25 -8.09 18.25
CA ALA A 84 -13.32 -8.13 17.26
C ALA A 84 -12.75 -8.34 15.84
N VAL A 85 -11.64 -7.68 15.54
CA VAL A 85 -10.94 -7.83 14.25
C VAL A 85 -10.33 -9.23 14.12
N GLN A 86 -9.73 -9.77 15.18
CA GLN A 86 -9.22 -11.14 15.20
C GLN A 86 -10.33 -12.16 14.91
N GLY A 87 -11.49 -12.01 15.56
CA GLY A 87 -12.64 -12.87 15.34
C GLY A 87 -13.13 -12.85 13.89
N LEU A 88 -13.16 -11.67 13.26
CA LEU A 88 -13.49 -11.51 11.85
C LEU A 88 -12.48 -12.22 10.94
N VAL A 89 -11.18 -11.96 11.12
CA VAL A 89 -10.10 -12.53 10.28
C VAL A 89 -10.05 -14.05 10.43
N SER A 90 -10.16 -14.58 11.65
CA SER A 90 -10.22 -16.03 11.90
C SER A 90 -11.41 -16.66 11.19
N SER A 91 -12.62 -16.08 11.36
CA SER A 91 -13.83 -16.59 10.73
C SER A 91 -13.73 -16.59 9.20
N LEU A 92 -13.10 -15.56 8.61
CA LEU A 92 -12.83 -15.51 7.17
C LEU A 92 -11.91 -16.65 6.74
N PHE A 93 -10.79 -16.84 7.43
CA PHE A 93 -9.81 -17.89 7.11
C PHE A 93 -10.41 -19.30 7.23
N ASP A 94 -11.22 -19.53 8.26
CA ASP A 94 -11.93 -20.78 8.50
C ASP A 94 -12.99 -21.05 7.41
N SER A 95 -13.76 -20.02 7.04
CA SER A 95 -14.81 -20.14 6.01
C SER A 95 -14.27 -20.39 4.60
N ALA A 96 -13.03 -19.98 4.33
CA ALA A 96 -12.47 -20.02 2.99
C ALA A 96 -12.06 -21.44 2.53
N GLY A 97 -11.80 -22.36 3.47
CA GLY A 97 -11.23 -23.68 3.15
C GLY A 97 -9.97 -23.59 2.29
N ASP A 98 -9.74 -24.52 1.37
CA ASP A 98 -8.55 -24.48 0.49
C ASP A 98 -8.64 -23.41 -0.62
N ASN A 99 -9.84 -22.84 -0.85
CA ASN A 99 -10.10 -21.88 -1.90
C ASN A 99 -9.95 -20.44 -1.38
N PHE A 100 -8.74 -20.11 -0.96
CA PHE A 100 -8.37 -18.78 -0.52
C PHE A 100 -7.14 -18.27 -1.28
N ALA A 101 -7.24 -17.08 -1.88
CA ALA A 101 -6.07 -16.41 -2.43
C ALA A 101 -6.27 -14.90 -2.40
N PHE A 102 -5.43 -14.20 -1.65
CA PHE A 102 -5.38 -12.75 -1.63
C PHE A 102 -4.15 -12.27 -2.41
N LYS A 103 -4.36 -11.50 -3.47
CA LYS A 103 -3.27 -11.00 -4.32
C LYS A 103 -3.32 -9.49 -4.39
N ALA A 104 -2.29 -8.85 -3.87
CA ALA A 104 -2.05 -7.43 -4.13
C ALA A 104 -1.64 -7.25 -5.60
N ARG A 105 -2.39 -6.41 -6.32
CA ARG A 105 -2.07 -5.93 -7.66
C ARG A 105 -1.13 -4.75 -7.61
N ASN A 106 -1.44 -3.79 -6.73
CA ASN A 106 -0.67 -2.58 -6.53
C ASN A 106 -0.59 -2.24 -5.03
N VAL A 107 0.56 -1.69 -4.61
CA VAL A 107 0.78 -1.20 -3.25
C VAL A 107 1.33 0.22 -3.33
N TYR A 108 0.55 1.17 -2.82
CA TYR A 108 0.90 2.58 -2.70
C TYR A 108 1.08 2.95 -1.23
N VAL A 109 2.03 3.84 -0.95
CA VAL A 109 2.32 4.33 0.39
C VAL A 109 2.55 5.83 0.31
N ASP A 110 1.93 6.56 1.23
CA ASP A 110 2.25 7.94 1.54
C ASP A 110 2.84 7.99 2.96
N ASP A 111 4.17 8.13 3.03
CA ASP A 111 4.90 8.16 4.29
C ASP A 111 4.55 9.39 5.15
N LYS A 112 4.09 10.49 4.53
CA LYS A 112 3.73 11.72 5.25
C LYS A 112 2.43 11.53 6.02
N THR A 113 1.46 10.88 5.41
CA THR A 113 0.16 10.57 6.03
C THR A 113 0.14 9.20 6.71
N LYS A 114 1.24 8.42 6.59
CA LYS A 114 1.37 7.06 7.14
C LYS A 114 0.22 6.18 6.68
N THR A 115 -0.14 6.31 5.41
CA THR A 115 -1.28 5.63 4.80
C THR A 115 -0.79 4.74 3.68
N SER A 116 -1.27 3.50 3.64
CA SER A 116 -1.03 2.58 2.52
C SER A 116 -2.35 2.20 1.85
N LEU A 117 -2.28 1.98 0.54
CA LEU A 117 -3.37 1.46 -0.26
C LEU A 117 -2.94 0.16 -0.92
N ILE A 118 -3.79 -0.85 -0.85
CA ILE A 118 -3.60 -2.14 -1.52
C ILE A 118 -4.76 -2.31 -2.50
N GLU A 119 -4.50 -2.27 -3.80
CA GLU A 119 -5.45 -2.78 -4.77
C GLU A 119 -5.29 -4.30 -4.82
N PHE A 120 -6.37 -5.07 -4.70
CA PHE A 120 -6.29 -6.52 -4.63
C PHE A 120 -7.38 -7.27 -5.39
N THR A 121 -7.11 -8.55 -5.61
CA THR A 121 -8.12 -9.59 -5.86
C THR A 121 -8.15 -10.57 -4.69
N LEU A 122 -9.34 -11.01 -4.31
CA LEU A 122 -9.54 -12.03 -3.28
C LEU A 122 -10.39 -13.17 -3.84
N LYS A 123 -9.85 -14.38 -3.84
CA LYS A 123 -10.61 -15.60 -4.04
C LYS A 123 -11.06 -16.12 -2.68
N LEU A 124 -12.36 -16.34 -2.52
CA LEU A 124 -12.98 -16.86 -1.30
C LEU A 124 -14.05 -17.89 -1.67
N GLY A 125 -13.71 -19.17 -1.61
CA GLY A 125 -14.56 -20.23 -2.15
C GLY A 125 -14.76 -20.04 -3.65
N ASP A 126 -16.02 -19.95 -4.06
CA ASP A 126 -16.41 -19.72 -5.46
C ASP A 126 -16.52 -18.22 -5.82
N LYS A 127 -16.29 -17.33 -4.85
CA LYS A 127 -16.35 -15.89 -5.08
C LYS A 127 -14.97 -15.36 -5.48
N ASP A 128 -14.95 -14.57 -6.55
CA ASP A 128 -13.80 -13.76 -6.93
C ASP A 128 -14.17 -12.29 -6.72
N LEU A 129 -13.52 -11.68 -5.75
CA LEU A 129 -13.75 -10.31 -5.31
C LEU A 129 -12.58 -9.43 -5.74
N GLN A 130 -12.86 -8.15 -5.91
CA GLN A 130 -11.83 -7.14 -6.12
C GLN A 130 -12.07 -5.98 -5.17
N GLY A 131 -10.99 -5.28 -4.82
CA GLY A 131 -11.14 -4.20 -3.86
C GLY A 131 -9.89 -3.39 -3.61
N VAL A 132 -10.04 -2.46 -2.69
CA VAL A 132 -8.97 -1.63 -2.17
C VAL A 132 -9.02 -1.64 -0.65
N ASP A 133 -7.89 -1.96 -0.01
CA ASP A 133 -7.68 -1.70 1.41
C ASP A 133 -7.00 -0.35 1.57
N VAL A 134 -7.52 0.48 2.48
CA VAL A 134 -6.89 1.72 2.94
C VAL A 134 -6.51 1.53 4.40
N ILE A 135 -5.21 1.59 4.68
CA ILE A 135 -4.65 1.31 6.01
C ILE A 135 -3.93 2.56 6.51
N GLU A 136 -4.25 2.98 7.73
CA GLU A 136 -3.48 4.01 8.44
C GLU A 136 -2.61 3.37 9.52
N TRP A 137 -1.40 3.89 9.65
CA TRP A 137 -0.37 3.35 10.52
C TRP A 137 0.01 4.35 11.63
N SER A 138 0.28 3.82 12.82
CA SER A 138 0.91 4.55 13.91
C SER A 138 2.40 4.75 13.64
N ASP A 139 3.02 5.67 14.37
CA ASP A 139 4.48 5.88 14.34
C ASP A 139 5.27 4.61 14.71
N ALA A 140 4.66 3.70 15.48
CA ALA A 140 5.26 2.43 15.87
C ALA A 140 5.15 1.35 14.78
N GLY A 141 4.56 1.65 13.63
CA GLY A 141 4.35 0.67 12.55
C GLY A 141 3.23 -0.33 12.83
N LYS A 142 2.21 0.09 13.57
CA LYS A 142 0.99 -0.70 13.83
C LYS A 142 -0.20 -0.09 13.11
N MET A 143 -1.11 -0.92 12.60
CA MET A 143 -2.33 -0.46 11.97
C MET A 143 -3.29 0.11 13.00
N THR A 144 -3.70 1.35 12.81
CA THR A 144 -4.72 2.01 13.63
C THR A 144 -6.09 1.94 12.99
N THR A 145 -6.15 1.96 11.65
CA THR A 145 -7.39 1.80 10.89
C THR A 145 -7.18 0.95 9.65
N LEU A 146 -8.20 0.18 9.27
CA LEU A 146 -8.27 -0.54 8.01
C LEU A 146 -9.67 -0.36 7.44
N ARG A 147 -9.76 0.16 6.21
CA ARG A 147 -11.03 0.28 5.47
C ARG A 147 -10.94 -0.53 4.19
N ALA A 148 -11.80 -1.54 4.07
CA ALA A 148 -11.90 -2.40 2.90
C ALA A 148 -13.09 -1.97 2.03
N TYR A 149 -12.81 -1.65 0.78
CA TYR A 149 -13.82 -1.38 -0.24
C TYR A 149 -13.80 -2.53 -1.24
N VAL A 150 -14.84 -3.36 -1.23
CA VAL A 150 -14.88 -4.62 -1.99
C VAL A 150 -16.13 -4.65 -2.87
N TYR A 151 -15.99 -5.16 -4.10
CA TYR A 151 -17.05 -5.30 -5.09
C TYR A 151 -17.05 -6.68 -5.76
#